data_AF-A0AAI8XAD2-F1
#
_entry.id   AF-A0AAI8XAD2-F1
#
_cell.length_a   1.000
_cell.length_b   1.000
_cell.length_c   1.000
_cell.angle_alpha   90.00
_cell.angle_beta   90.00
_cell.angle_gamma   90.00
#
_symmetry.space_group_name_H-M   'P 1'
#
loop_
_entity.id
_entity.type
_entity.pdbx_description
1 polymer ?
#
loop_
_entity_poly.entity_id
_entity_poly.type
_entity_poly.pdbx_seq_one_letter_code
_entity_poly.pdbx_strand_id
1 'polypeptide(L)'
;MDHRDIIASLTPEERSRLTAKSNAVGLVQLGAHWGAIVIIGSLIAAKVPFWPLLMLPQGILIVFLFTLLHETVHRTAFDTQWLNDAVARVCSLALALPADWFRYFHFAHHRFTQDPENDPELAFPKPETLRQYLVHVSGIPLWWGHLKTLYANAVGGSQESYVPPKGRPKVRAEARATIAFYAVVLLFAVYFRLSVLLYVWIIPALLGQPFLRLYLLAEHGRCPFVANMLENTRTTLTNWVVRKLAWNMPFHAEHHAYPGVPFHQLPQFHALIERHLKVVEPGYVSFHEKYVETLI
;
A
#
# COMPACT_ATOMS: atom_id res chain seq x y z
N MET A 1 28.06 -4.20 6.59
CA MET A 1 26.93 -4.46 7.49
C MET A 1 25.68 -4.29 6.66
N ASP A 2 25.05 -5.39 6.31
CA ASP A 2 23.77 -5.42 5.61
C ASP A 2 22.59 -5.41 6.61
N HIS A 3 21.36 -5.42 6.10
CA HIS A 3 20.17 -5.51 6.96
C HIS A 3 20.19 -6.73 7.90
N ARG A 4 20.68 -7.90 7.45
CA ARG A 4 20.68 -9.13 8.25
C ARG A 4 21.65 -9.01 9.42
N ASP A 5 22.82 -8.43 9.20
CA ASP A 5 23.79 -8.15 10.25
C ASP A 5 23.20 -7.23 11.33
N ILE A 6 22.46 -6.19 10.92
CA ILE A 6 21.80 -5.27 11.85
C ILE A 6 20.76 -6.03 12.68
N ILE A 7 19.87 -6.77 12.03
CA ILE A 7 18.83 -7.52 12.76
C ILE A 7 19.47 -8.54 13.69
N ALA A 8 20.52 -9.24 13.23
CA ALA A 8 21.28 -10.18 14.04
C ALA A 8 21.89 -9.53 15.28
N SER A 9 22.36 -8.29 15.18
CA SER A 9 22.98 -7.53 16.27
C SER A 9 22.00 -7.05 17.35
N LEU A 10 20.69 -7.03 17.08
CA LEU A 10 19.68 -6.59 18.05
C LEU A 10 19.62 -7.53 19.25
N THR A 11 19.65 -6.94 20.45
CA THR A 11 19.43 -7.65 21.71
C THR A 11 18.00 -8.25 21.78
N PRO A 12 17.76 -9.29 22.59
CA PRO A 12 16.42 -9.83 22.80
C PRO A 12 15.41 -8.76 23.24
N GLU A 13 15.81 -7.84 24.11
CA GLU A 13 14.99 -6.74 24.61
C GLU A 13 14.62 -5.76 23.49
N GLU A 14 15.59 -5.38 22.65
CA GLU A 14 15.33 -4.51 21.49
C GLU A 14 14.39 -5.17 20.49
N ARG A 15 14.60 -6.46 20.17
CA ARG A 15 13.70 -7.21 19.26
C ARG A 15 12.29 -7.27 19.82
N SER A 16 12.15 -7.60 21.10
CA SER A 16 10.85 -7.65 21.77
C SER A 16 10.14 -6.30 21.72
N ARG A 17 10.84 -5.21 22.04
CA ARG A 17 10.29 -3.86 21.99
C ARG A 17 9.89 -3.44 20.58
N LEU A 18 10.78 -3.64 19.60
CA LEU A 18 10.55 -3.24 18.20
C LEU A 18 9.42 -4.02 17.53
N THR A 19 9.19 -5.28 17.92
CA THR A 19 8.12 -6.11 17.37
C THR A 19 6.82 -6.10 18.20
N ALA A 20 6.79 -5.31 19.29
CA ALA A 20 5.61 -5.19 20.15
C ALA A 20 4.44 -4.53 19.41
N LYS A 21 3.36 -5.30 19.21
CA LYS A 21 2.12 -4.86 18.57
C LYS A 21 1.19 -4.21 19.59
N SER A 22 0.26 -3.38 19.14
CA SER A 22 -0.70 -2.72 20.02
C SER A 22 -2.05 -2.50 19.35
N ASN A 23 -3.09 -3.12 19.89
CA ASN A 23 -4.47 -2.87 19.45
C ASN A 23 -4.85 -1.40 19.64
N ALA A 24 -4.47 -0.78 20.76
CA ALA A 24 -4.86 0.59 21.08
C ALA A 24 -4.30 1.58 20.04
N VAL A 25 -3.01 1.47 19.71
CA VAL A 25 -2.38 2.35 18.71
C VAL A 25 -2.95 2.11 17.31
N GLY A 26 -3.13 0.84 16.93
CA GLY A 26 -3.76 0.48 15.66
C GLY A 26 -5.19 1.01 15.53
N LEU A 27 -6.01 0.89 16.59
CA LEU A 27 -7.41 1.33 16.59
C LEU A 27 -7.54 2.86 16.56
N VAL A 28 -6.65 3.59 17.25
CA VAL A 28 -6.62 5.06 17.18
C VAL A 28 -6.28 5.51 15.75
N GLN A 29 -5.27 4.92 15.12
CA GLN A 29 -4.87 5.27 13.75
C GLN A 29 -5.95 4.86 12.74
N LEU A 30 -6.58 3.69 12.91
CA LEU A 30 -7.71 3.22 12.12
C LEU A 30 -8.89 4.18 12.21
N GLY A 31 -9.27 4.55 13.43
CA GLY A 31 -10.37 5.46 13.70
C GLY A 31 -10.12 6.86 13.14
N ALA A 32 -8.89 7.37 13.23
CA ALA A 32 -8.52 8.64 12.62
C ALA A 32 -8.62 8.58 11.07
N HIS A 33 -8.08 7.53 10.44
CA HIS A 33 -8.06 7.41 8.98
C HIS A 33 -9.48 7.21 8.42
N TRP A 34 -10.24 6.24 8.95
CA TRP A 34 -11.62 6.00 8.53
C TRP A 34 -12.57 7.12 8.93
N GLY A 35 -12.35 7.72 10.10
CA GLY A 35 -13.11 8.88 10.55
C GLY A 35 -12.97 10.03 9.55
N ALA A 36 -11.76 10.32 9.07
CA ALA A 36 -11.54 11.32 8.03
C ALA A 36 -12.29 10.98 6.73
N ILE A 37 -12.24 9.73 6.27
CA ILE A 37 -12.98 9.26 5.06
C ILE A 37 -14.49 9.46 5.24
N VAL A 38 -15.04 9.11 6.41
CA VAL A 38 -16.47 9.25 6.69
C VAL A 38 -16.87 10.73 6.79
N ILE A 39 -16.08 11.55 7.46
CA ILE A 39 -16.35 12.99 7.61
C ILE A 39 -16.35 13.68 6.23
N ILE A 40 -15.27 13.51 5.45
CA ILE A 40 -15.15 14.15 4.14
C ILE A 40 -16.20 13.58 3.17
N GLY A 41 -16.41 12.26 3.17
CA GLY A 41 -17.46 11.60 2.39
C GLY A 41 -18.87 12.10 2.74
N SER A 42 -19.15 12.37 4.02
CA SER A 42 -20.44 12.92 4.47
C SER A 42 -20.64 14.36 4.02
N LEU A 43 -19.59 15.19 4.03
CA LEU A 43 -19.64 16.55 3.51
C LEU A 43 -19.90 16.56 1.99
N ILE A 44 -19.28 15.63 1.25
CA ILE A 44 -19.54 15.44 -0.18
C ILE A 44 -20.99 15.00 -0.41
N ALA A 45 -21.47 14.01 0.33
CA ALA A 45 -22.84 13.51 0.23
C ALA A 45 -23.89 14.58 0.54
N ALA A 46 -23.61 15.44 1.53
CA ALA A 46 -24.44 16.59 1.89
C ALA A 46 -24.34 17.76 0.88
N LYS A 47 -23.45 17.67 -0.12
CA LYS A 47 -23.21 18.70 -1.13
C LYS A 47 -22.98 20.10 -0.54
N VAL A 48 -22.16 20.18 0.52
CA VAL A 48 -21.78 21.46 1.12
C VAL A 48 -21.15 22.41 0.07
N PRO A 49 -21.10 23.73 0.30
CA PRO A 49 -20.43 24.64 -0.63
C PRO A 49 -19.02 24.15 -0.98
N PHE A 50 -18.68 24.17 -2.28
CA PHE A 50 -17.41 23.67 -2.82
C PHE A 50 -17.11 22.18 -2.61
N TRP A 51 -18.14 21.35 -2.34
CA TRP A 51 -17.97 19.90 -2.19
C TRP A 51 -17.16 19.20 -3.30
N PRO A 52 -17.18 19.62 -4.59
CA PRO A 52 -16.36 18.94 -5.60
C PRO A 52 -14.87 18.99 -5.30
N LEU A 53 -14.39 20.04 -4.62
CA LEU A 53 -12.99 20.18 -4.21
C LEU A 53 -12.61 19.15 -3.13
N LEU A 54 -13.59 18.69 -2.33
CA LEU A 54 -13.38 17.68 -1.30
C LEU A 54 -13.15 16.27 -1.87
N MET A 55 -13.49 16.03 -3.15
CA MET A 55 -13.25 14.73 -3.79
C MET A 55 -11.77 14.38 -3.88
N LEU A 56 -10.88 15.37 -3.98
CA LEU A 56 -9.44 15.13 -4.01
C LEU A 56 -8.90 14.60 -2.67
N PRO A 57 -9.07 15.29 -1.52
CA PRO A 57 -8.64 14.74 -0.24
C PRO A 57 -9.37 13.44 0.12
N GLN A 58 -10.66 13.31 -0.23
CA GLN A 58 -11.39 12.03 -0.10
C GLN A 58 -10.67 10.90 -0.86
N GLY A 59 -10.26 11.19 -2.09
CA GLY A 59 -9.56 10.26 -2.96
C GLY A 59 -8.24 9.82 -2.37
N ILE A 60 -7.42 10.77 -1.92
CA ILE A 60 -6.13 10.53 -1.27
C ILE A 60 -6.33 9.64 -0.04
N LEU A 61 -7.29 9.96 0.84
CA LEU A 61 -7.59 9.13 2.01
C LEU A 61 -7.97 7.70 1.63
N ILE A 62 -8.83 7.53 0.62
CA ILE A 62 -9.27 6.21 0.16
C ILE A 62 -8.08 5.41 -0.39
N VAL A 63 -7.28 5.96 -1.31
CA VAL A 63 -6.20 5.18 -1.94
C VAL A 63 -5.08 4.87 -0.95
N PHE A 64 -4.82 5.73 0.04
CA PHE A 64 -3.83 5.46 1.09
C PHE A 64 -4.26 4.39 2.10
N LEU A 65 -5.52 3.92 2.06
CA LEU A 65 -5.88 2.64 2.71
C LEU A 65 -4.99 1.48 2.23
N PHE A 66 -4.29 1.62 1.09
CA PHE A 66 -3.25 0.69 0.65
C PHE A 66 -2.20 0.45 1.74
N THR A 67 -1.73 1.49 2.42
CA THR A 67 -0.70 1.36 3.48
C THR A 67 -1.24 0.65 4.73
N LEU A 68 -2.53 0.81 5.03
CA LEU A 68 -3.20 0.04 6.07
C LEU A 68 -3.40 -1.43 5.65
N LEU A 69 -3.80 -1.68 4.41
CA LEU A 69 -3.87 -3.03 3.86
C LEU A 69 -2.50 -3.72 3.94
N HIS A 70 -1.45 -3.01 3.57
CA HIS A 70 -0.06 -3.46 3.64
C HIS A 70 0.33 -3.93 5.06
N GLU A 71 0.14 -3.10 6.08
CA GLU A 71 0.45 -3.47 7.47
C GLU A 71 -0.43 -4.64 7.98
N THR A 72 -1.69 -4.70 7.55
CA THR A 72 -2.60 -5.76 7.99
C THR A 72 -2.36 -7.11 7.29
N VAL A 73 -1.83 -7.12 6.06
CA VAL A 73 -1.32 -8.35 5.43
C VAL A 73 0.02 -8.82 6.03
N HIS A 74 0.76 -7.97 6.73
CA HIS A 74 1.84 -8.38 7.62
C HIS A 74 1.37 -8.84 8.99
N ARG A 75 0.11 -8.59 9.35
CA ARG A 75 -0.46 -8.85 10.70
C ARG A 75 0.32 -8.13 11.80
N THR A 76 0.80 -6.93 11.51
CA THR A 76 1.59 -6.09 12.43
C THR A 76 0.78 -4.92 12.98
N ALA A 77 -0.22 -4.42 12.25
CA ALA A 77 -1.02 -3.27 12.67
C ALA A 77 -1.74 -3.45 14.02
N PHE A 78 -2.21 -4.67 14.31
CA PHE A 78 -2.89 -5.02 15.56
C PHE A 78 -2.24 -6.23 16.21
N ASP A 79 -2.29 -6.31 17.55
CA ASP A 79 -1.87 -7.49 18.30
C ASP A 79 -2.84 -8.67 18.05
N THR A 80 -4.14 -8.37 18.00
CA THR A 80 -5.18 -9.35 17.71
C THR A 80 -5.26 -9.69 16.23
N GLN A 81 -5.09 -10.98 15.90
CA GLN A 81 -4.94 -11.45 14.53
C GLN A 81 -6.21 -11.26 13.67
N TRP A 82 -7.40 -11.51 14.23
CA TRP A 82 -8.64 -11.37 13.46
C TRP A 82 -8.94 -9.91 13.11
N LEU A 83 -8.48 -8.93 13.91
CA LEU A 83 -8.62 -7.51 13.59
C LEU A 83 -7.82 -7.16 12.33
N ASN A 84 -6.59 -7.64 12.21
CA ASN A 84 -5.78 -7.46 11.00
C ASN A 84 -6.51 -8.04 9.78
N ASP A 85 -6.97 -9.29 9.87
CA ASP A 85 -7.64 -9.95 8.75
C ASP A 85 -8.96 -9.25 8.36
N ALA A 86 -9.75 -8.78 9.34
CA ALA A 86 -10.99 -8.05 9.07
C ALA A 86 -10.72 -6.68 8.41
N VAL A 87 -9.77 -5.90 8.93
CA VAL A 87 -9.40 -4.59 8.35
C VAL A 87 -8.82 -4.78 6.95
N ALA A 88 -7.98 -5.79 6.73
CA ALA A 88 -7.45 -6.12 5.40
C ALA A 88 -8.57 -6.40 4.39
N ARG A 89 -9.63 -7.12 4.78
CA ARG A 89 -10.80 -7.35 3.89
C ARG A 89 -11.53 -6.06 3.55
N VAL A 90 -11.75 -5.18 4.52
CA VAL A 90 -12.45 -3.90 4.27
C VAL A 90 -11.61 -3.01 3.33
N CYS A 91 -10.30 -2.88 3.57
CA CYS A 91 -9.41 -2.13 2.69
C CYS A 91 -9.33 -2.76 1.29
N SER A 92 -9.30 -4.09 1.21
CA SER A 92 -9.32 -4.82 -0.06
C SER A 92 -10.54 -4.48 -0.92
N LEU A 93 -11.74 -4.43 -0.31
CA LEU A 93 -12.96 -4.02 -0.99
C LEU A 93 -12.99 -2.53 -1.32
N ALA A 94 -12.38 -1.66 -0.51
CA ALA A 94 -12.30 -0.23 -0.83
C ALA A 94 -11.38 0.05 -2.05
N LEU A 95 -10.35 -0.77 -2.24
CA LEU A 95 -9.26 -0.58 -3.22
C LEU A 95 -9.34 -1.50 -4.45
N ALA A 96 -10.32 -2.40 -4.52
CA ALA A 96 -10.39 -3.48 -5.51
C ALA A 96 -9.11 -4.34 -5.56
N LEU A 97 -8.41 -4.47 -4.42
CA LEU A 97 -7.16 -5.22 -4.31
C LEU A 97 -7.36 -6.41 -3.36
N PRO A 98 -7.59 -7.64 -3.87
CA PRO A 98 -7.82 -8.82 -3.02
C PRO A 98 -6.67 -9.07 -2.02
N ALA A 99 -6.98 -9.06 -0.72
CA ALA A 99 -6.03 -9.13 0.39
C ALA A 99 -5.24 -10.45 0.45
N ASP A 100 -5.85 -11.60 0.20
CA ASP A 100 -5.12 -12.87 0.24
C ASP A 100 -4.15 -13.01 -0.92
N TRP A 101 -4.60 -12.63 -2.13
CA TRP A 101 -3.70 -12.56 -3.29
C TRP A 101 -2.56 -11.56 -3.04
N PHE A 102 -2.89 -10.38 -2.54
CA PHE A 102 -1.91 -9.34 -2.25
C PHE A 102 -0.91 -9.78 -1.19
N ARG A 103 -1.33 -10.53 -0.17
CA ARG A 103 -0.41 -11.12 0.82
C ARG A 103 0.62 -12.06 0.19
N TYR A 104 0.21 -12.93 -0.73
CA TYR A 104 1.14 -13.81 -1.45
C TYR A 104 2.11 -13.02 -2.32
N PHE A 105 1.59 -12.08 -3.12
CA PHE A 105 2.39 -11.17 -3.94
C PHE A 105 3.42 -10.43 -3.08
N HIS A 106 2.96 -9.85 -1.98
CA HIS A 106 3.76 -8.95 -1.17
C HIS A 106 4.82 -9.68 -0.34
N PHE A 107 4.53 -10.88 0.18
CA PHE A 107 5.55 -11.69 0.84
C PHE A 107 6.63 -12.21 -0.13
N ALA A 108 6.26 -12.50 -1.39
CA ALA A 108 7.25 -12.81 -2.42
C ALA A 108 8.12 -11.59 -2.73
N HIS A 109 7.51 -10.42 -2.88
CA HIS A 109 8.22 -9.15 -3.03
C HIS A 109 9.19 -8.88 -1.87
N HIS A 110 8.78 -9.05 -0.60
CA HIS A 110 9.68 -8.90 0.54
C HIS A 110 10.86 -9.88 0.53
N ARG A 111 10.60 -11.12 0.11
CA ARG A 111 11.63 -12.15 0.05
C ARG A 111 12.66 -11.89 -1.05
N PHE A 112 12.21 -11.31 -2.16
CA PHE A 112 12.96 -11.17 -3.39
C PHE A 112 13.05 -9.71 -3.85
N THR A 113 13.01 -8.75 -2.93
CA THR A 113 12.94 -7.32 -3.29
C THR A 113 14.08 -6.97 -4.23
N GLN A 114 13.73 -6.43 -5.40
CA GLN A 114 14.66 -6.03 -6.46
C GLN A 114 15.54 -7.17 -7.00
N ASP A 115 15.07 -8.41 -6.90
CA ASP A 115 15.58 -9.57 -7.63
C ASP A 115 14.90 -9.63 -9.00
N PRO A 116 15.64 -9.44 -10.12
CA PRO A 116 15.04 -9.35 -11.46
C PRO A 116 14.27 -10.59 -11.92
N GLU A 117 14.54 -11.76 -11.34
CA GLU A 117 13.91 -13.02 -11.73
C GLU A 117 12.71 -13.36 -10.86
N ASN A 118 12.74 -12.96 -9.59
CA ASN A 118 11.81 -13.47 -8.57
C ASN A 118 10.90 -12.40 -7.95
N ASP A 119 11.21 -11.11 -8.08
CA ASP A 119 10.37 -10.04 -7.56
C ASP A 119 9.11 -9.85 -8.43
N PRO A 120 7.89 -10.14 -7.92
CA PRO A 120 6.68 -9.95 -8.70
C PRO A 120 6.37 -8.46 -8.96
N GLU A 121 6.93 -7.52 -8.20
CA GLU A 121 6.76 -6.09 -8.46
C GLU A 121 7.43 -5.68 -9.78
N LEU A 122 8.56 -6.30 -10.11
CA LEU A 122 9.33 -5.98 -11.33
C LEU A 122 8.67 -6.47 -12.63
N ALA A 123 7.62 -7.31 -12.55
CA ALA A 123 6.79 -7.66 -13.69
C ALA A 123 6.12 -6.43 -14.33
N PHE A 124 5.98 -5.34 -13.57
CA PHE A 124 5.56 -4.04 -14.08
C PHE A 124 6.76 -3.08 -14.06
N PRO A 125 7.41 -2.86 -15.21
CA PRO A 125 8.62 -2.04 -15.25
C PRO A 125 8.34 -0.61 -14.80
N LYS A 126 9.32 -0.04 -14.10
CA LYS A 126 9.32 1.37 -13.69
C LYS A 126 9.43 2.26 -14.94
N PRO A 127 8.89 3.49 -14.93
CA PRO A 127 8.89 4.34 -16.11
C PRO A 127 10.30 4.83 -16.47
N GLU A 128 10.68 4.69 -17.75
CA GLU A 128 11.99 5.08 -18.31
C GLU A 128 11.89 6.24 -19.32
N THR A 129 10.69 6.75 -19.58
CA THR A 129 10.46 7.95 -20.39
C THR A 129 9.43 8.85 -19.73
N LEU A 130 9.42 10.14 -20.05
CA LEU A 130 8.41 11.07 -19.53
C LEU A 130 6.98 10.61 -19.82
N ARG A 131 6.72 10.06 -21.01
CA ARG A 131 5.41 9.50 -21.36
C ARG A 131 5.02 8.33 -20.46
N GLN A 132 5.93 7.39 -20.23
CA GLN A 132 5.68 6.27 -19.32
C GLN A 132 5.45 6.76 -17.88
N TYR A 133 6.20 7.77 -17.43
CA TYR A 133 6.04 8.38 -16.11
C TYR A 133 4.65 9.00 -15.94
N LEU A 134 4.17 9.80 -16.89
CA LEU A 134 2.82 10.38 -16.85
C LEU A 134 1.73 9.30 -16.84
N VAL A 135 1.88 8.24 -17.64
CA VAL A 135 0.95 7.10 -17.65
C VAL A 135 0.99 6.34 -16.32
N HIS A 136 2.16 6.11 -15.75
CA HIS A 136 2.32 5.49 -14.43
C HIS A 136 1.62 6.32 -13.35
N VAL A 137 1.92 7.63 -13.29
CA VAL A 137 1.35 8.57 -12.32
C VAL A 137 -0.16 8.73 -12.51
N SER A 138 -0.72 8.58 -13.71
CA SER A 138 -2.18 8.61 -13.89
C SER A 138 -2.93 7.57 -13.05
N GLY A 139 -2.27 6.46 -12.68
CA GLY A 139 -2.88 5.38 -11.92
C GLY A 139 -3.78 4.45 -12.72
N ILE A 140 -4.15 4.81 -13.95
CA ILE A 140 -5.00 4.00 -14.84
C ILE A 140 -4.44 2.58 -15.04
N PRO A 141 -3.12 2.38 -15.28
CA PRO A 141 -2.57 1.04 -15.43
C PRO A 141 -2.76 0.16 -14.19
N LEU A 142 -2.74 0.75 -12.99
CA LEU A 142 -2.93 0.01 -11.74
C LEU A 142 -4.37 -0.52 -11.65
N TRP A 143 -5.37 0.35 -11.85
CA TRP A 143 -6.77 -0.06 -11.82
C TRP A 143 -7.06 -1.16 -12.85
N TRP A 144 -6.51 -1.01 -14.07
CA TRP A 144 -6.60 -2.05 -15.09
C TRP A 144 -5.91 -3.35 -14.67
N GLY A 145 -4.74 -3.26 -14.03
CA GLY A 145 -4.03 -4.38 -13.43
C GLY A 145 -4.87 -5.12 -12.39
N HIS A 146 -5.48 -4.39 -11.44
CA HIS A 146 -6.36 -4.96 -10.42
C HIS A 146 -7.55 -5.71 -11.03
N LEU A 147 -8.21 -5.12 -12.04
CA LEU A 147 -9.32 -5.78 -12.75
C LEU A 147 -8.88 -7.07 -13.44
N LYS A 148 -7.73 -7.05 -14.14
CA LYS A 148 -7.15 -8.24 -14.78
C LYS A 148 -6.82 -9.33 -13.75
N THR A 149 -6.19 -8.96 -12.64
CA THR A 149 -5.84 -9.87 -11.55
C THR A 149 -7.11 -10.49 -10.94
N LEU A 150 -8.13 -9.69 -10.64
CA LEU A 150 -9.42 -10.18 -10.13
C LEU A 150 -10.07 -11.17 -11.09
N TYR A 151 -10.14 -10.82 -12.37
CA TYR A 151 -10.71 -11.69 -13.40
C TYR A 151 -9.94 -13.00 -13.53
N ALA A 152 -8.61 -12.93 -13.70
CA ALA A 152 -7.74 -14.10 -13.84
C ALA A 152 -7.83 -15.04 -12.63
N ASN A 153 -7.84 -14.48 -11.42
CA ASN A 153 -8.02 -15.23 -10.18
C ASN A 153 -9.40 -15.90 -10.11
N ALA A 154 -10.47 -15.20 -10.48
CA ALA A 154 -11.84 -15.71 -10.40
C ALA A 154 -12.10 -16.89 -11.35
N VAL A 155 -11.58 -16.82 -12.58
CA VAL A 155 -11.70 -17.91 -13.57
C VAL A 155 -10.74 -19.07 -13.28
N GLY A 156 -9.68 -18.83 -12.50
CA GLY A 156 -8.64 -19.81 -12.18
C GLY A 156 -7.49 -19.85 -13.19
N GLY A 157 -7.34 -18.77 -13.97
CA GLY A 157 -6.28 -18.61 -14.97
C GLY A 157 -4.96 -18.08 -14.39
N SER A 158 -4.95 -17.57 -13.16
CA SER A 158 -3.73 -17.10 -12.50
C SER A 158 -2.84 -18.29 -12.09
N GLN A 159 -1.68 -18.40 -12.74
CA GLN A 159 -0.62 -19.38 -12.47
C GLN A 159 0.64 -18.71 -11.92
N GLU A 160 0.45 -17.56 -11.25
CA GLU A 160 1.53 -16.77 -10.67
C GLU A 160 2.40 -17.62 -9.74
N SER A 161 3.72 -17.54 -9.90
CA SER A 161 4.69 -18.38 -9.19
C SER A 161 4.65 -18.18 -7.67
N TYR A 162 4.29 -16.98 -7.22
CA TYR A 162 4.19 -16.61 -5.81
C TYR A 162 2.90 -17.07 -5.13
N VAL A 163 1.90 -17.56 -5.87
CA VAL A 163 0.69 -18.16 -5.28
C VAL A 163 0.84 -19.68 -5.25
N PRO A 164 1.14 -20.30 -4.09
CA PRO A 164 1.35 -21.73 -4.01
C PRO A 164 0.07 -22.50 -4.38
N PRO A 165 0.16 -23.73 -4.93
CA PRO A 165 -1.01 -24.51 -5.34
C PRO A 165 -2.10 -24.63 -4.27
N LYS A 166 -1.69 -24.77 -2.99
CA LYS A 166 -2.61 -24.83 -1.83
C LYS A 166 -3.36 -23.51 -1.57
N GLY A 167 -2.82 -22.37 -1.98
CA GLY A 167 -3.43 -21.04 -1.82
C GLY A 167 -4.39 -20.66 -2.95
N ARG A 168 -4.28 -21.29 -4.12
CA ARG A 168 -5.10 -20.97 -5.32
C ARG A 168 -6.62 -21.06 -5.08
N PRO A 169 -7.16 -22.09 -4.39
CA PRO A 169 -8.59 -22.12 -4.09
C PRO A 169 -9.07 -20.92 -3.26
N LYS A 170 -8.25 -20.47 -2.31
CA LYS A 170 -8.54 -19.32 -1.44
C LYS A 170 -8.56 -18.02 -2.23
N VAL A 171 -7.54 -17.77 -3.05
CA VAL A 171 -7.44 -16.60 -3.93
C VAL A 171 -8.61 -16.57 -4.94
N ARG A 172 -8.97 -17.72 -5.51
CA ARG A 172 -10.11 -17.83 -6.43
C ARG A 172 -11.44 -17.51 -5.74
N ALA A 173 -11.64 -18.03 -4.53
CA ALA A 173 -12.85 -17.76 -3.73
C ALA A 173 -12.94 -16.27 -3.37
N GLU A 174 -11.84 -15.66 -2.91
CA GLU A 174 -11.76 -14.23 -2.63
C GLU A 174 -12.11 -13.40 -3.87
N ALA A 175 -11.48 -13.66 -5.02
CA ALA A 175 -11.74 -12.91 -6.23
C ALA A 175 -13.21 -12.98 -6.67
N ARG A 176 -13.84 -14.17 -6.59
CA ARG A 176 -15.27 -14.34 -6.87
C ARG A 176 -16.15 -13.59 -5.89
N ALA A 177 -15.82 -13.63 -4.60
CA ALA A 177 -16.56 -12.91 -3.57
C ALA A 177 -16.46 -11.39 -3.77
N THR A 178 -15.27 -10.88 -4.11
CA THR A 178 -15.04 -9.46 -4.43
C THR A 178 -15.83 -9.03 -5.67
N ILE A 179 -15.82 -9.82 -6.74
CA ILE A 179 -16.63 -9.53 -7.94
C ILE A 179 -18.13 -9.55 -7.61
N ALA A 180 -18.60 -10.54 -6.85
CA ALA A 180 -20.00 -10.62 -6.43
C ALA A 180 -20.40 -9.41 -5.57
N PHE A 181 -19.53 -8.98 -4.65
CA PHE A 181 -19.73 -7.78 -3.86
C PHE A 181 -19.92 -6.54 -4.75
N TYR A 182 -19.02 -6.30 -5.72
CA TYR A 182 -19.16 -5.16 -6.62
C TYR A 182 -20.39 -5.26 -7.53
N ALA A 183 -20.77 -6.46 -7.97
CA ALA A 183 -22.00 -6.67 -8.72
C ALA A 183 -23.23 -6.29 -7.89
N VAL A 184 -23.29 -6.70 -6.62
CA VAL A 184 -24.37 -6.34 -5.70
C VAL A 184 -24.39 -4.83 -5.45
N VAL A 185 -23.24 -4.20 -5.18
CA VAL A 185 -23.13 -2.75 -4.99
C VAL A 185 -23.61 -2.01 -6.24
N LEU A 186 -23.22 -2.44 -7.44
CA LEU A 186 -23.65 -1.83 -8.70
C LEU A 186 -25.16 -1.96 -8.90
N LEU A 187 -25.72 -3.15 -8.73
CA LEU A 187 -27.17 -3.39 -8.86
C LEU A 187 -27.96 -2.55 -7.87
N PHE A 188 -27.51 -2.50 -6.62
CA PHE A 188 -28.11 -1.66 -5.57
C PHE A 188 -28.02 -0.18 -5.92
N ALA A 189 -26.87 0.29 -6.39
CA ALA A 189 -26.66 1.67 -6.79
C ALA A 189 -27.54 2.08 -7.98
N VAL A 190 -27.73 1.21 -8.97
CA VAL A 190 -28.62 1.45 -10.11
C VAL A 190 -30.08 1.44 -9.67
N TYR A 191 -30.51 0.45 -8.88
CA TYR A 191 -31.89 0.32 -8.42
C TYR A 191 -32.32 1.53 -7.56
N PHE A 192 -31.48 1.94 -6.61
CA PHE A 192 -31.75 3.08 -5.71
C PHE A 192 -31.25 4.43 -6.24
N ARG A 193 -30.69 4.47 -7.47
CA ARG A 193 -30.11 5.68 -8.10
C ARG A 193 -29.08 6.41 -7.23
N LEU A 194 -28.22 5.65 -6.56
CA LEU A 194 -27.21 6.14 -5.61
C LEU A 194 -25.99 6.75 -6.31
N SER A 195 -26.21 7.82 -7.07
CA SER A 195 -25.13 8.61 -7.69
C SER A 195 -24.10 9.12 -6.67
N VAL A 196 -24.48 9.23 -5.39
CA VAL A 196 -23.58 9.57 -4.29
C VAL A 196 -22.33 8.68 -4.24
N LEU A 197 -22.43 7.38 -4.55
CA LEU A 197 -21.29 6.46 -4.55
C LEU A 197 -20.22 6.84 -5.58
N LEU A 198 -20.61 7.47 -6.69
CA LEU A 198 -19.66 7.97 -7.69
C LEU A 198 -18.79 9.08 -7.08
N TYR A 199 -19.39 9.99 -6.31
CA TYR A 199 -18.74 11.18 -5.81
C TYR A 199 -18.04 11.00 -4.46
N VAL A 200 -18.44 10.02 -3.64
CA VAL A 200 -17.79 9.74 -2.34
C VAL A 200 -16.73 8.64 -2.42
N TRP A 201 -16.73 7.84 -3.49
CA TRP A 201 -15.84 6.70 -3.63
C TRP A 201 -15.15 6.59 -4.99
N ILE A 202 -15.88 6.37 -6.08
CA ILE A 202 -15.26 5.99 -7.37
C ILE A 202 -14.43 7.12 -7.98
N ILE A 203 -15.02 8.30 -8.19
CA ILE A 203 -14.33 9.47 -8.75
C ILE A 203 -13.20 9.93 -7.81
N PRO A 204 -13.41 10.07 -6.48
CA PRO A 204 -12.32 10.33 -5.55
C PRO A 204 -11.16 9.36 -5.68
N ALA A 205 -11.39 8.04 -5.69
CA ALA A 205 -10.30 7.06 -5.79
C ALA A 205 -9.48 7.23 -7.07
N LEU A 206 -10.12 7.55 -8.20
CA LEU A 206 -9.42 7.87 -9.45
C LEU A 206 -8.58 9.16 -9.33
N LEU A 207 -9.13 10.21 -8.70
CA LEU A 207 -8.42 11.49 -8.50
C LEU A 207 -7.27 11.38 -7.50
N GLY A 208 -7.39 10.51 -6.49
CA GLY A 208 -6.36 10.27 -5.48
C GLY A 208 -5.21 9.39 -5.97
N GLN A 209 -5.46 8.53 -6.96
CA GLN A 209 -4.50 7.52 -7.40
C GLN A 209 -3.13 8.10 -7.83
N PRO A 210 -3.03 9.26 -8.50
CA PRO A 210 -1.74 9.87 -8.78
C PRO A 210 -0.87 10.12 -7.56
N PHE A 211 -1.46 10.48 -6.42
CA PHE A 211 -0.73 10.70 -5.18
C PHE A 211 -0.15 9.40 -4.63
N LEU A 212 -0.92 8.30 -4.68
CA LEU A 212 -0.41 6.99 -4.29
C LEU A 212 0.68 6.51 -5.26
N ARG A 213 0.56 6.77 -6.57
CA ARG A 213 1.60 6.37 -7.53
C ARG A 213 2.89 7.13 -7.37
N LEU A 214 2.82 8.44 -7.12
CA LEU A 214 3.98 9.24 -6.75
C LEU A 214 4.62 8.72 -5.45
N TYR A 215 3.79 8.38 -4.46
CA TYR A 215 4.26 7.82 -3.19
C TYR A 215 5.01 6.48 -3.39
N LEU A 216 4.38 5.50 -4.04
CA LEU A 216 4.95 4.15 -4.20
C LEU A 216 6.15 4.10 -5.15
N LEU A 217 6.20 4.96 -6.17
CA LEU A 217 7.37 5.00 -7.06
C LEU A 217 8.66 5.36 -6.28
N ALA A 218 8.55 6.15 -5.22
CA ALA A 218 9.68 6.52 -4.38
C ALA A 218 10.22 5.37 -3.53
N GLU A 219 9.50 4.26 -3.35
CA GLU A 219 9.94 3.16 -2.48
C GLU A 219 11.13 2.39 -3.07
N HIS A 220 11.06 2.07 -4.36
CA HIS A 220 12.09 1.29 -5.06
C HIS A 220 12.57 1.95 -6.36
N GLY A 221 12.00 3.09 -6.76
CA GLY A 221 12.41 3.83 -7.96
C GLY A 221 13.90 4.10 -7.99
N ARG A 222 14.60 3.66 -9.05
CA ARG A 222 16.06 3.80 -9.20
C ARG A 222 16.92 3.17 -8.08
N CYS A 223 16.34 2.35 -7.19
CA CYS A 223 17.15 1.60 -6.22
C CYS A 223 17.80 0.39 -6.90
N PRO A 224 19.03 -0.01 -6.47
CA PRO A 224 19.81 -1.09 -7.08
C PRO A 224 19.15 -2.48 -6.97
N PHE A 225 19.47 -3.35 -7.93
CA PHE A 225 19.11 -4.77 -7.93
C PHE A 225 20.10 -5.60 -7.10
N VAL A 226 20.04 -5.43 -5.78
CA VAL A 226 20.90 -6.13 -4.81
C VAL A 226 20.06 -6.69 -3.67
N ALA A 227 20.58 -7.72 -3.00
CA ALA A 227 19.87 -8.38 -1.90
C ALA A 227 19.80 -7.55 -0.61
N ASN A 228 20.64 -6.53 -0.45
CA ASN A 228 20.67 -5.73 0.77
C ASN A 228 19.48 -4.76 0.82
N MET A 229 18.54 -4.98 1.75
CA MET A 229 17.33 -4.18 1.90
C MET A 229 17.59 -2.69 2.24
N LEU A 230 18.75 -2.38 2.83
CA LEU A 230 19.13 -0.99 3.13
C LEU A 230 19.57 -0.20 1.87
N GLU A 231 19.84 -0.91 0.78
CA GLU A 231 20.29 -0.38 -0.51
C GLU A 231 19.19 -0.46 -1.56
N ASN A 232 18.47 -1.58 -1.65
CA ASN A 232 17.49 -1.82 -2.69
C ASN A 232 16.11 -1.15 -2.44
N THR A 233 15.94 -0.58 -1.24
CA THR A 233 14.71 0.05 -0.75
C THR A 233 15.03 1.41 -0.16
N ARG A 234 14.15 2.39 -0.36
CA ARG A 234 14.35 3.78 0.06
C ARG A 234 13.50 4.15 1.25
N THR A 235 14.10 4.83 2.22
CA THR A 235 13.36 5.63 3.22
C THR A 235 13.14 7.04 2.68
N THR A 236 11.90 7.51 2.64
CA THR A 236 11.58 8.88 2.19
C THR A 236 11.14 9.71 3.37
N LEU A 237 11.97 10.65 3.80
CA LEU A 237 11.65 11.55 4.91
C LEU A 237 10.48 12.46 4.56
N THR A 238 9.58 12.69 5.50
CA THR A 238 8.38 13.49 5.26
C THR A 238 7.76 14.02 6.55
N ASN A 239 6.75 14.87 6.39
CA ASN A 239 6.06 15.50 7.52
C ASN A 239 5.15 14.52 8.28
N TRP A 240 4.65 14.96 9.43
CA TRP A 240 3.80 14.13 10.29
C TRP A 240 2.45 13.76 9.63
N VAL A 241 1.89 14.61 8.77
CA VAL A 241 0.60 14.37 8.10
C VAL A 241 0.72 13.18 7.15
N VAL A 242 1.73 13.17 6.29
CA VAL A 242 1.98 12.06 5.36
C VAL A 242 2.33 10.79 6.14
N ARG A 243 3.15 10.87 7.20
CA ARG A 243 3.45 9.70 8.05
C ARG A 243 2.20 9.10 8.70
N LYS A 244 1.24 9.92 9.14
CA LYS A 244 -0.03 9.40 9.68
C LYS A 244 -0.91 8.82 8.58
N LEU A 245 -1.07 9.53 7.46
CA LEU A 245 -1.84 9.02 6.32
C LEU A 245 -1.33 7.66 5.84
N ALA A 246 0.00 7.53 5.73
CA ALA A 246 0.69 6.37 5.18
C ALA A 246 1.09 5.33 6.24
N TRP A 247 0.54 5.38 7.47
CA TRP A 247 0.87 4.40 8.51
C TRP A 247 2.38 4.20 8.69
N ASN A 248 3.13 5.31 8.82
CA ASN A 248 4.59 5.34 8.92
C ASN A 248 5.37 4.57 7.83
N MET A 249 4.72 4.12 6.75
CA MET A 249 5.36 3.45 5.62
C MET A 249 6.42 4.26 4.87
N PRO A 250 6.57 5.60 5.01
CA PRO A 250 7.75 6.28 4.46
C PRO A 250 9.08 5.73 5.01
N PHE A 251 9.06 5.08 6.18
CA PHE A 251 10.15 4.24 6.71
C PHE A 251 10.15 2.85 6.04
N HIS A 252 10.26 2.84 4.71
CA HIS A 252 10.07 1.63 3.91
C HIS A 252 11.29 0.71 3.93
N ALA A 253 12.52 1.26 3.94
CA ALA A 253 13.72 0.43 4.05
C ALA A 253 13.80 -0.30 5.39
N GLU A 254 13.34 0.36 6.46
CA GLU A 254 13.16 -0.23 7.78
C GLU A 254 12.15 -1.38 7.74
N HIS A 255 11.01 -1.14 7.11
CA HIS A 255 9.97 -2.16 6.93
C HIS A 255 10.50 -3.37 6.14
N HIS A 256 11.23 -3.16 5.04
CA HIS A 256 11.84 -4.26 4.28
C HIS A 256 12.94 -4.99 5.05
N ALA A 257 13.76 -4.27 5.81
CA ALA A 257 14.81 -4.85 6.64
C ALA A 257 14.24 -5.71 7.78
N TYR A 258 13.11 -5.31 8.37
CA TYR A 258 12.46 -6.04 9.45
C TYR A 258 10.92 -5.94 9.42
N PRO A 259 10.23 -6.70 8.54
CA PRO A 259 8.78 -6.56 8.32
C PRO A 259 7.90 -6.95 9.51
N GLY A 260 8.49 -7.51 10.58
CA GLY A 260 7.80 -7.75 11.84
C GLY A 260 7.65 -6.51 12.72
N VAL A 261 8.33 -5.40 12.41
CA VAL A 261 8.21 -4.13 13.12
C VAL A 261 6.91 -3.45 12.69
N PRO A 262 5.93 -3.26 13.60
CA PRO A 262 4.69 -2.60 13.25
C PRO A 262 4.90 -1.11 13.00
N PHE A 263 4.00 -0.52 12.22
CA PHE A 263 4.11 0.88 11.81
C PHE A 263 4.44 1.88 12.93
N HIS A 264 3.88 1.71 14.13
CA HIS A 264 4.12 2.65 15.24
C HIS A 264 5.51 2.55 15.85
N GLN A 265 6.25 1.46 15.59
CA GLN A 265 7.64 1.26 16.00
C GLN A 265 8.65 1.60 14.91
N LEU A 266 8.23 1.72 13.64
CA LEU A 266 9.13 2.11 12.54
C LEU A 266 9.95 3.38 12.81
N PRO A 267 9.42 4.47 13.42
CA PRO A 267 10.24 5.63 13.76
C PRO A 267 11.35 5.33 14.78
N GLN A 268 11.08 4.45 15.75
CA GLN A 268 12.10 4.01 16.71
C GLN A 268 13.14 3.13 16.03
N PHE A 269 12.71 2.27 15.11
CA PHE A 269 13.65 1.45 14.35
C PHE A 269 14.52 2.30 13.43
N HIS A 270 13.94 3.29 12.75
CA HIS A 270 14.67 4.28 11.96
C HIS A 270 15.79 4.94 12.76
N ALA A 271 15.49 5.48 13.95
CA ALA A 271 16.50 6.11 14.80
C ALA A 271 17.66 5.17 15.19
N LEU A 272 17.40 3.85 15.26
CA LEU A 272 18.43 2.85 15.56
C LEU A 272 19.33 2.57 14.34
N ILE A 273 18.78 2.61 13.12
CA ILE A 273 19.45 2.14 11.91
C ILE A 273 19.74 3.22 10.87
N GLU A 274 19.36 4.48 11.10
CA GLU A 274 19.46 5.58 10.13
C GLU A 274 20.87 5.74 9.55
N ARG A 275 21.91 5.56 10.38
CA ARG A 275 23.32 5.63 9.97
C ARG A 275 23.76 4.50 9.03
N HIS A 276 22.96 3.44 8.93
CA HIS A 276 23.23 2.28 8.09
C HIS A 276 22.42 2.29 6.79
N LEU A 277 21.35 3.09 6.70
CA LEU A 277 20.55 3.25 5.49
C LEU A 277 21.43 3.78 4.35
N LYS A 278 21.29 3.22 3.15
CA LYS A 278 22.08 3.60 1.97
C LYS A 278 21.30 4.44 0.98
N VAL A 279 19.97 4.31 0.98
CA VAL A 279 19.09 5.11 0.12
C VAL A 279 18.06 5.81 0.98
N VAL A 280 18.29 7.10 1.22
CA VAL A 280 17.39 7.99 1.95
C VAL A 280 17.13 9.22 1.10
N GLU A 281 15.87 9.65 1.03
CA GLU A 281 15.48 10.88 0.34
C GLU A 281 14.88 11.90 1.33
N PRO A 282 15.26 13.19 1.27
CA PRO A 282 14.68 14.24 2.10
C PRO A 282 13.18 14.50 1.87
N GLY A 283 12.60 14.03 0.78
CA GLY A 283 11.17 14.15 0.50
C GLY A 283 10.74 13.70 -0.88
N TYR A 284 9.44 13.43 -1.05
CA TYR A 284 8.87 12.95 -2.30
C TYR A 284 9.10 13.90 -3.49
N VAL A 285 9.06 15.22 -3.27
CA VAL A 285 9.33 16.21 -4.33
C VAL A 285 10.76 16.05 -4.86
N SER A 286 11.75 16.00 -3.95
CA SER A 286 13.15 15.83 -4.34
C SER A 286 13.41 14.51 -5.08
N PHE A 287 12.75 13.43 -4.66
CA PHE A 287 12.79 12.16 -5.40
C PHE A 287 12.28 12.32 -6.84
N HIS A 288 11.09 12.92 -7.02
CA HIS A 288 10.46 13.03 -8.34
C HIS A 288 11.19 14.01 -9.27
N GLU A 289 11.78 15.09 -8.73
CA GLU A 289 12.65 15.99 -9.50
C GLU A 289 13.83 15.21 -10.10
N LYS A 290 14.60 14.51 -9.26
CA LYS A 290 15.72 13.67 -9.70
C LYS A 290 15.27 12.55 -10.65
N TYR A 291 14.13 11.93 -10.37
CA TYR A 291 13.60 10.85 -11.20
C TYR A 291 13.28 11.37 -12.60
N VAL A 292 12.57 12.50 -12.71
CA VAL A 292 12.18 13.09 -14.00
C VAL A 292 13.38 13.60 -14.79
N GLU A 293 14.40 14.17 -14.13
CA GLU A 293 15.67 14.54 -14.78
C GLU A 293 16.33 13.36 -15.51
N THR A 294 16.17 12.13 -15.00
CA THR A 294 16.70 10.92 -15.67
C THR A 294 15.89 10.46 -16.89
N LEU A 295 14.74 11.07 -17.17
CA LEU A 295 13.82 10.70 -18.26
C LEU A 295 13.89 11.65 -19.46
N ILE A 296 14.67 12.73 -19.34
CA ILE A 296 14.89 13.78 -20.35
C ILE A 296 16.22 13.52 -21.03
#